data_AF-A0A3B9Z0T9-F1
#
_entry.id   AF-A0A3B9Z0T9-F1
#
_cell.length_a   1.000
_cell.length_b   1.000
_cell.length_c   1.000
_cell.angle_alpha   90.00
_cell.angle_beta   90.00
_cell.angle_gamma   90.00
#
_symmetry.space_group_name_H-M   'P 1'
#
loop_
_entity.id
_entity.type
_entity.pdbx_description
1 polymer ?
#
loop_
_entity_poly.entity_id
_entity_poly.type
_entity_poly.pdbx_seq_one_letter_code
_entity_poly.pdbx_strand_id
1 'polypeptide(L)'
;MPATTRKITAADIVPASQYGKERGERRRALLPMKKLRRVDVGPFATFYFENFDTMLLQVQEMLFIEKGGDDQLADELRAYNPLIPQGGELIATVMFEIDDPVRRKTVLQRLSGVEETIFLDVGGVKIKAVSETEVDRTDDDGKTSSIHFVRFPV
;
A
#
# COMPACT_ATOMS: atom_id res chain seq x y z
N MET A 1 -12.61 8.75 8.44
CA MET A 1 -12.21 7.40 8.83
C MET A 1 -12.84 7.09 10.18
N PRO A 2 -13.69 6.05 10.31
CA PRO A 2 -13.93 5.52 11.64
C PRO A 2 -13.92 3.98 11.67
N ALA A 3 -12.80 3.42 12.10
CA ALA A 3 -12.76 2.64 13.33
C ALA A 3 -12.12 3.57 14.37
N THR A 4 -12.63 3.62 15.60
CA THR A 4 -12.17 4.53 16.67
C THR A 4 -10.67 4.42 16.94
N THR A 5 -10.07 3.28 16.59
CA THR A 5 -8.69 2.89 16.81
C THR A 5 -7.82 2.86 15.55
N ARG A 6 -8.34 3.20 14.35
CA ARG A 6 -7.61 3.19 13.04
C ARG A 6 -6.72 1.96 12.86
N LYS A 7 -7.21 0.78 13.26
CA LYS A 7 -6.49 -0.48 13.26
C LYS A 7 -7.45 -1.61 12.92
N ILE A 8 -7.05 -2.47 11.99
CA ILE A 8 -7.77 -3.69 11.62
C ILE A 8 -7.51 -4.74 12.71
N THR A 9 -8.58 -5.38 13.14
CA THR A 9 -8.59 -6.49 14.09
C THR A 9 -9.26 -7.70 13.46
N ALA A 10 -9.13 -8.87 14.10
CA ALA A 10 -9.82 -10.07 13.66
C ALA A 10 -11.35 -9.89 13.58
N ALA A 11 -11.93 -8.99 14.39
CA ALA A 11 -13.36 -8.69 14.37
C ALA A 11 -13.83 -7.96 13.09
N ASP A 12 -12.91 -7.33 12.35
CA ASP A 12 -13.19 -6.68 11.08
C ASP A 12 -13.14 -7.66 9.89
N ILE A 13 -12.64 -8.88 10.12
CA ILE A 13 -12.47 -9.90 9.10
C ILE A 13 -13.75 -10.73 8.98
N VAL A 14 -14.16 -11.02 7.75
CA VAL A 14 -15.38 -11.79 7.48
C VAL A 14 -14.98 -13.18 7.00
N PRO A 15 -15.75 -14.23 7.32
CA PRO A 15 -15.39 -15.59 6.92
C PRO A 15 -15.23 -15.70 5.40
N ALA A 16 -14.25 -16.48 4.94
CA ALA A 16 -13.95 -16.63 3.50
C ALA A 16 -15.17 -17.02 2.66
N SER A 17 -16.09 -17.81 3.20
CA SER A 17 -17.34 -18.21 2.54
C SER A 17 -18.30 -17.03 2.32
N GLN A 18 -18.34 -16.07 3.25
CA GLN A 18 -19.09 -14.83 3.12
C GLN A 18 -18.34 -13.84 2.22
N TYR A 19 -17.03 -13.67 2.44
CA TYR A 19 -16.21 -12.79 1.62
C TYR A 19 -16.31 -13.16 0.14
N GLY A 20 -16.23 -14.45 -0.21
CA GLY A 20 -16.34 -14.90 -1.58
C GLY A 20 -17.65 -14.51 -2.28
N LYS A 21 -18.77 -14.44 -1.54
CA LYS A 21 -20.08 -14.00 -2.07
C LYS A 21 -20.11 -12.48 -2.30
N GLU A 22 -19.49 -11.73 -1.41
CA GLU A 22 -19.54 -10.26 -1.40
C GLU A 22 -18.32 -9.61 -2.09
N ARG A 23 -17.28 -10.37 -2.44
CA ARG A 23 -15.98 -9.89 -2.92
C ARG A 23 -16.11 -8.91 -4.07
N GLY A 24 -16.93 -9.24 -5.07
CA GLY A 24 -17.15 -8.39 -6.24
C GLY A 24 -17.81 -7.07 -5.88
N GLU A 25 -18.77 -7.08 -4.94
CA GLU A 25 -19.44 -5.89 -4.46
C GLU A 25 -18.52 -5.00 -3.62
N ARG A 26 -17.82 -5.59 -2.64
CA ARG A 26 -16.85 -4.88 -1.78
C ARG A 26 -15.78 -4.18 -2.61
N ARG A 27 -15.24 -4.85 -3.64
CA ARG A 27 -14.28 -4.24 -4.57
C ARG A 27 -14.88 -3.07 -5.35
N ARG A 28 -16.11 -3.21 -5.87
CA ARG A 28 -16.79 -2.13 -6.61
C ARG A 28 -17.10 -0.94 -5.70
N ALA A 29 -17.53 -1.18 -4.47
CA ALA A 29 -17.85 -0.14 -3.50
C ALA A 29 -16.65 0.75 -3.17
N LEU A 30 -15.43 0.18 -3.21
CA LEU A 30 -14.19 0.92 -2.93
C LEU A 30 -13.60 1.64 -4.15
N LEU A 31 -14.06 1.35 -5.38
CA LEU A 31 -13.51 1.97 -6.60
C LEU A 31 -13.57 3.51 -6.58
N PRO A 32 -14.71 4.16 -6.22
CA PRO A 32 -14.78 5.62 -6.20
C PRO A 32 -13.76 6.24 -5.23
N MET A 33 -13.59 5.62 -4.07
CA MET A 33 -12.66 6.07 -3.04
C MET A 33 -11.19 5.83 -3.44
N LYS A 34 -10.87 4.67 -4.03
CA LYS A 34 -9.53 4.39 -4.58
C LYS A 34 -9.13 5.39 -5.66
N LYS A 35 -10.07 5.80 -6.53
CA LYS A 35 -9.81 6.80 -7.58
C LYS A 35 -9.34 8.14 -7.02
N LEU A 36 -9.88 8.58 -5.89
CA LEU A 36 -9.51 9.84 -5.23
C LEU A 36 -8.17 9.77 -4.49
N ARG A 37 -7.60 8.57 -4.35
CA ARG A 37 -6.37 8.31 -3.61
C ARG A 37 -5.20 7.91 -4.51
N ARG A 38 -5.44 7.86 -5.81
CA ARG A 38 -4.44 7.52 -6.83
C ARG A 38 -3.89 8.80 -7.43
N VAL A 39 -2.56 8.93 -7.45
CA VAL A 39 -1.86 10.03 -8.11
C VAL A 39 -0.75 9.45 -8.97
N ASP A 40 -0.89 9.59 -10.29
CA ASP A 40 0.16 9.19 -11.23
C ASP A 40 1.24 10.28 -11.27
N VAL A 41 2.51 9.89 -11.20
CA VAL A 41 3.69 10.78 -11.23
C VAL A 41 4.61 10.33 -12.34
N GLY A 42 4.62 11.10 -13.42
CA GLY A 42 5.39 10.76 -14.62
C GLY A 42 4.87 9.48 -15.29
N PRO A 43 5.73 8.77 -16.06
CA PRO A 43 5.29 7.67 -16.92
C PRO A 43 5.17 6.30 -16.23
N PHE A 44 5.75 6.13 -15.03
CA PHE A 44 5.89 4.81 -14.42
C PHE A 44 5.46 4.74 -12.96
N ALA A 45 5.43 5.85 -12.22
CA ALA A 45 5.16 5.83 -10.79
C ALA A 45 3.70 6.19 -10.51
N THR A 46 3.07 5.41 -9.64
CA THR A 46 1.71 5.67 -9.15
C THR A 46 1.73 5.64 -7.63
N PHE A 47 1.22 6.71 -7.00
CA PHE A 47 1.02 6.79 -5.57
C PHE A 47 -0.41 6.39 -5.23
N TYR A 48 -0.54 5.45 -4.29
CA TYR A 48 -1.81 5.02 -3.72
C TYR A 48 -1.84 5.42 -2.25
N PHE A 49 -2.52 6.53 -1.93
CA PHE A 49 -2.66 6.98 -0.54
C PHE A 49 -3.58 6.04 0.24
N GLU A 50 -3.04 5.42 1.28
CA GLU A 50 -3.72 4.34 1.98
C GLU A 50 -4.70 4.84 3.06
N ASN A 51 -5.67 3.99 3.38
CA ASN A 51 -6.56 4.19 4.50
C ASN A 51 -6.99 2.84 5.10
N PHE A 52 -7.80 2.92 6.15
CA PHE A 52 -8.37 1.74 6.79
C PHE A 52 -9.08 0.81 5.78
N ASP A 53 -9.91 1.36 4.89
CA ASP A 53 -10.71 0.55 3.98
C ASP A 53 -9.88 -0.11 2.86
N THR A 54 -8.85 0.57 2.34
CA THR A 54 -7.92 -0.02 1.36
C THR A 54 -7.12 -1.15 1.99
N MET A 55 -6.64 -0.96 3.23
CA MET A 55 -5.93 -1.99 3.96
C MET A 55 -6.82 -3.16 4.37
N LEU A 56 -8.05 -2.90 4.80
CA LEU A 56 -9.01 -3.96 5.15
C LEU A 56 -9.32 -4.83 3.93
N LEU A 57 -9.54 -4.20 2.77
CA LEU A 57 -9.72 -4.94 1.53
C LEU A 57 -8.48 -5.77 1.18
N GLN A 58 -7.28 -5.20 1.36
CA GLN A 58 -6.04 -5.88 1.05
C GLN A 58 -5.82 -7.13 1.93
N VAL A 59 -6.01 -7.01 3.25
CA VAL A 59 -5.95 -8.16 4.19
C VAL A 59 -6.95 -9.24 3.80
N GLN A 60 -8.20 -8.87 3.50
CA GLN A 60 -9.24 -9.81 3.10
C GLN A 60 -8.94 -10.51 1.77
N GLU A 61 -8.39 -9.78 0.79
CA GLU A 61 -7.97 -10.36 -0.49
C GLU A 61 -6.86 -11.39 -0.30
N MET A 62 -5.85 -11.09 0.53
CA MET A 62 -4.74 -12.03 0.82
C MET A 62 -5.27 -13.32 1.44
N LEU A 63 -6.05 -13.21 2.53
CA LEU A 63 -6.63 -14.37 3.21
C LEU A 63 -7.53 -15.20 2.28
N PHE A 64 -8.31 -14.55 1.41
CA PHE A 64 -9.19 -15.27 0.49
C PHE A 64 -8.45 -15.98 -0.64
N ILE A 65 -7.46 -15.32 -1.26
CA ILE A 65 -6.70 -15.86 -2.38
C ILE A 65 -5.83 -17.03 -1.93
N GLU A 66 -5.17 -16.87 -0.78
CA GLU A 66 -4.24 -17.86 -0.23
C GLU A 66 -4.93 -18.92 0.63
N LYS A 67 -6.24 -18.76 0.88
CA LYS A 67 -7.04 -19.60 1.80
C LYS A 67 -6.43 -19.64 3.21
N GLY A 68 -6.00 -18.48 3.67
CA GLY A 68 -5.33 -18.28 4.96
C GLY A 68 -6.23 -18.52 6.17
N GLY A 69 -5.63 -19.01 7.25
CA GLY A 69 -6.24 -19.17 8.57
C GLY A 69 -5.73 -18.15 9.59
N ASP A 70 -5.91 -18.45 10.88
CA ASP A 70 -5.60 -17.52 11.99
C ASP A 70 -4.11 -17.12 12.04
N ASP A 71 -3.20 -18.05 11.75
CA ASP A 71 -1.75 -17.76 11.74
C ASP A 71 -1.40 -16.74 10.65
N GLN A 72 -1.93 -16.95 9.43
CA GLN A 72 -1.73 -16.00 8.34
C GLN A 72 -2.39 -14.65 8.65
N LEU A 73 -3.59 -14.65 9.25
CA LEU A 73 -4.24 -13.40 9.67
C LEU A 73 -3.34 -12.56 10.57
N ALA A 74 -2.65 -13.17 11.54
CA ALA A 74 -1.74 -12.43 12.41
C ALA A 74 -0.60 -11.76 11.63
N ASP A 75 -0.06 -12.44 10.61
CA ASP A 75 1.00 -11.92 9.76
C ASP A 75 0.50 -10.82 8.82
N GLU A 76 -0.67 -10.99 8.19
CA GLU A 76 -1.28 -9.96 7.34
C GLU A 76 -1.62 -8.70 8.16
N LEU A 77 -2.17 -8.86 9.37
CA LEU A 77 -2.44 -7.73 10.25
C LEU A 77 -1.16 -7.00 10.67
N ARG A 78 -0.05 -7.72 10.86
CA ARG A 78 1.25 -7.12 11.17
C ARG A 78 1.81 -6.36 9.97
N ALA A 79 1.64 -6.89 8.77
CA ALA A 79 2.14 -6.27 7.54
C ALA A 79 1.34 -5.03 7.13
N TYR A 80 0.00 -5.07 7.22
CA TYR A 80 -0.85 -4.02 6.64
C TYR A 80 -1.34 -2.97 7.64
N ASN A 81 -1.46 -3.26 8.94
CA ASN A 81 -1.84 -2.22 9.91
C ASN A 81 -0.89 -1.02 9.96
N PRO A 82 0.44 -1.16 9.83
CA PRO A 82 1.35 -0.02 9.75
C PRO A 82 0.99 0.96 8.64
N LEU A 83 0.38 0.49 7.54
CA LEU A 83 0.01 1.31 6.40
C LEU A 83 -1.28 2.12 6.59
N ILE A 84 -1.95 1.99 7.74
CA ILE A 84 -3.13 2.77 8.08
C ILE A 84 -2.68 4.08 8.78
N PRO A 85 -2.95 5.26 8.20
CA PRO A 85 -2.54 6.53 8.81
C PRO A 85 -3.13 6.72 10.21
N GLN A 86 -2.28 7.04 11.19
CA GLN A 86 -2.70 7.25 12.58
C GLN A 86 -3.06 8.71 12.90
N GLY A 87 -2.92 9.61 11.93
CA GLY A 87 -3.10 11.06 12.09
C GLY A 87 -1.76 11.76 12.31
N GLY A 88 -1.60 12.96 11.73
CA GLY A 88 -0.29 13.62 11.65
C GLY A 88 0.64 13.01 10.58
N GLU A 89 0.11 12.13 9.72
CA GLU A 89 0.84 11.56 8.60
C GLU A 89 -0.12 11.21 7.46
N LEU A 90 0.42 11.19 6.24
CA LEU A 90 -0.16 10.49 5.09
C LEU A 90 0.73 9.29 4.78
N ILE A 91 0.12 8.16 4.45
CA ILE A 91 0.84 6.96 4.04
C ILE A 91 0.45 6.63 2.61
N ALA A 92 1.42 6.25 1.78
CA ALA A 92 1.17 5.81 0.42
C ALA A 92 1.99 4.58 0.05
N THR A 93 1.37 3.71 -0.76
CA THR A 93 2.09 2.70 -1.54
C THR A 93 2.47 3.31 -2.88
N VAL A 94 3.76 3.32 -3.22
CA VAL A 94 4.25 3.74 -4.53
C VAL A 94 4.51 2.50 -5.36
N MET A 95 3.93 2.45 -6.55
CA MET A 95 4.14 1.34 -7.48
C MET A 95 4.78 1.85 -8.77
N PHE A 96 5.85 1.17 -9.20
CA PHE A 96 6.42 1.33 -10.53
C PHE A 96 5.78 0.33 -11.50
N GLU A 97 4.76 0.79 -12.22
CA GLU A 97 3.89 -0.04 -13.07
C GLU A 97 4.52 -0.17 -14.47
N ILE A 98 5.27 -1.26 -14.70
CA ILE A 98 5.93 -1.54 -15.97
C ILE A 98 5.71 -3.01 -16.36
N ASP A 99 4.88 -3.21 -17.39
CA ASP A 99 4.45 -4.54 -17.84
C ASP A 99 5.62 -5.39 -18.37
N ASP A 100 6.40 -4.83 -19.29
CA ASP A 100 7.51 -5.54 -19.92
C ASP A 100 8.65 -5.80 -18.90
N PRO A 101 9.03 -7.07 -18.64
CA PRO A 101 9.98 -7.41 -17.58
C PRO A 101 11.40 -6.92 -17.86
N VAL A 102 11.81 -6.87 -19.14
CA VAL A 102 13.15 -6.40 -19.52
C VAL A 102 13.25 -4.90 -19.28
N ARG A 103 12.27 -4.15 -19.77
CA ARG A 103 12.14 -2.71 -19.56
C ARG A 103 11.99 -2.37 -18.08
N ARG A 104 11.17 -3.12 -17.32
CA ARG A 104 11.00 -2.95 -15.88
C ARG A 104 12.36 -3.04 -15.17
N LYS A 105 13.13 -4.08 -15.46
CA LYS A 105 14.48 -4.25 -14.89
C LYS A 105 15.38 -3.05 -15.21
N THR A 106 15.45 -2.63 -16.47
CA THR A 106 16.30 -1.50 -16.87
C THR A 106 15.85 -0.17 -16.24
N VAL A 107 14.55 0.06 -16.11
CA VAL A 107 14.01 1.28 -15.50
C VAL A 107 14.27 1.29 -14.00
N LEU A 108 13.98 0.21 -13.28
CA LEU A 108 14.24 0.12 -11.84
C LEU A 108 15.72 0.29 -11.50
N GLN A 109 16.64 -0.25 -12.32
CA GLN A 109 18.07 0.00 -12.16
C GLN A 109 18.44 1.49 -12.27
N ARG A 110 17.76 2.26 -13.13
CA ARG A 110 17.97 3.71 -13.27
C ARG A 110 17.32 4.51 -12.15
N LEU A 111 16.35 3.93 -11.47
CA LEU A 111 15.63 4.53 -10.34
C LEU A 111 16.23 4.11 -8.99
N SER A 112 17.50 3.69 -8.95
CA SER A 112 18.23 3.44 -7.71
C SER A 112 18.23 4.70 -6.84
N GLY A 113 17.83 4.58 -5.57
CA GLY A 113 17.72 5.70 -4.63
C GLY A 113 16.53 6.63 -4.86
N VAL A 114 15.54 6.23 -5.67
CA VAL A 114 14.35 7.06 -5.95
C VAL A 114 13.58 7.40 -4.69
N GLU A 115 13.58 6.51 -3.70
CA GLU A 115 12.95 6.68 -2.40
C GLU A 115 13.43 7.94 -1.66
N GLU A 116 14.69 8.33 -1.83
CA GLU A 116 15.29 9.54 -1.22
C GLU A 116 14.82 10.84 -1.88
N THR A 117 14.15 10.74 -3.02
CA THR A 117 13.69 11.86 -3.84
C THR A 117 12.20 12.13 -3.71
N ILE A 118 11.46 11.30 -2.96
CA ILE A 118 10.02 11.39 -2.83
C ILE A 118 9.66 12.49 -1.80
N PHE A 119 8.78 13.41 -2.19
CA PHE A 119 8.27 14.45 -1.30
C PHE A 119 6.85 14.89 -1.70
N LEU A 120 6.12 15.48 -0.74
CA LEU A 120 4.95 16.30 -1.01
C LEU A 120 5.34 17.78 -1.01
N ASP A 121 4.74 18.56 -1.89
CA ASP A 121 4.84 20.03 -1.89
C ASP A 121 3.46 20.61 -1.57
N VAL A 122 3.34 21.25 -0.42
CA VAL A 122 2.09 21.88 0.04
C VAL A 122 2.36 23.38 0.21
N GLY A 123 1.92 24.17 -0.76
CA GLY A 123 2.09 25.62 -0.72
C GLY A 123 3.56 26.08 -0.71
N GLY A 124 4.47 25.34 -1.34
CA GLY A 124 5.91 25.62 -1.37
C GLY A 124 6.69 24.98 -0.22
N VAL A 125 6.01 24.34 0.74
CA VAL A 125 6.67 23.60 1.83
C VAL A 125 6.86 22.15 1.40
N LYS A 126 8.12 21.72 1.34
CA LYS A 126 8.48 20.34 1.01
C LYS A 126 8.47 19.45 2.23
N ILE A 127 7.70 18.38 2.17
CA ILE A 127 7.60 17.33 3.18
C ILE A 127 8.22 16.08 2.58
N LYS A 128 9.44 15.74 3.00
CA LYS A 128 10.13 14.54 2.52
C LYS A 128 9.39 13.28 2.99
N ALA A 129 9.33 12.28 2.11
CA ALA A 129 8.91 10.94 2.50
C ALA A 129 9.91 10.35 3.50
N VAL A 130 9.38 9.58 4.44
CA VAL A 130 10.12 8.63 5.26
C VAL A 130 9.77 7.25 4.72
N SER A 131 10.76 6.57 4.16
CA SER A 131 10.62 5.20 3.66
C SER A 131 10.55 4.24 4.84
N GLU A 132 9.61 3.28 4.78
CA GLU A 132 9.52 2.23 5.79
C GLU A 132 10.50 1.12 5.42
N THR A 133 11.69 1.16 6.05
CA THR A 133 12.82 0.24 5.78
C THR A 133 12.65 -1.15 6.43
N GLU A 134 11.65 -1.35 7.29
CA GLU A 134 11.45 -2.61 8.04
C GLU A 134 10.77 -3.74 7.25
N VAL A 135 10.34 -3.48 6.01
CA VAL A 135 9.93 -4.57 5.11
C VAL A 135 11.13 -4.88 4.22
N ASP A 136 11.96 -5.85 4.63
CA ASP A 136 13.08 -6.44 3.87
C ASP A 136 12.65 -6.69 2.40
N ARG A 137 12.87 -5.70 1.55
CA ARG A 137 12.46 -5.71 0.12
C ARG A 137 13.48 -5.02 -0.78
N THR A 138 14.61 -4.62 -0.23
CA THR A 138 15.81 -4.42 -1.05
C THR A 138 16.33 -5.83 -1.34
N ASP A 139 16.11 -6.34 -2.56
CA ASP A 139 16.86 -7.51 -3.02
C ASP A 139 18.35 -7.24 -2.76
N ASP A 140 19.08 -8.23 -2.23
CA ASP A 140 20.52 -8.19 -1.88
C ASP A 140 21.44 -7.65 -3.00
N ASP A 141 20.91 -7.46 -4.21
CA ASP A 141 21.56 -6.91 -5.39
C ASP A 141 21.53 -5.37 -5.51
N GLY A 142 20.98 -4.62 -4.53
CA GLY A 142 20.92 -3.15 -4.57
C GLY A 142 19.93 -2.58 -5.60
N LYS A 143 18.89 -3.34 -5.95
CA LYS A 143 17.84 -2.95 -6.90
C LYS A 143 16.69 -2.23 -6.20
N THR A 144 16.19 -1.16 -6.82
CA THR A 144 14.93 -0.51 -6.42
C THR A 144 13.76 -1.48 -6.55
N SER A 145 12.97 -1.62 -5.49
CA SER A 145 11.74 -2.40 -5.49
C SER A 145 10.70 -1.81 -6.46
N SER A 146 9.84 -2.64 -7.03
CA SER A 146 8.69 -2.12 -7.80
C SER A 146 7.62 -1.51 -6.91
N ILE A 147 7.70 -1.73 -5.59
CA ILE A 147 6.74 -1.26 -4.59
C ILE A 147 7.50 -0.64 -3.41
N HIS A 148 7.11 0.57 -3.02
CA HIS A 148 7.64 1.26 -1.84
C HIS A 148 6.50 1.67 -0.91
N PHE A 149 6.74 1.63 0.39
CA PHE A 149 5.85 2.21 1.39
C PHE A 149 6.48 3.49 1.93
N VAL A 150 5.75 4.59 1.80
CA VAL A 150 6.24 5.92 2.18
C VAL A 150 5.28 6.61 3.12
N ARG A 151 5.84 7.31 4.11
CA ARG A 151 5.11 8.12 5.07
C ARG A 151 5.48 9.59 4.89
N PHE A 152 4.50 10.47 4.98
CA PHE A 152 4.69 11.91 4.94
C PHE A 152 4.17 12.50 6.26
N PRO A 153 5.05 12.91 7.19
CA PRO A 153 4.64 13.59 8.41
C PRO A 153 4.03 14.95 8.07
N VAL A 154 2.76 15.18 8.44
CA VAL A 154 1.98 16.40 8.12
C VAL A 154 1.38 17.05 9.35
#